data_AF-F6X8H3-F1
#
_entry.id   AF-F6X8H3-F1
#
_cell.length_a   1.000
_cell.length_b   1.000
_cell.length_c   1.000
_cell.angle_alpha   90.00
_cell.angle_beta   90.00
_cell.angle_gamma   90.00
#
_symmetry.space_group_name_H-M   'P 1'
#
loop_
_entity.id
_entity.type
_entity.pdbx_description
1 polymer ?
#
loop_
_entity_poly.entity_id
_entity_poly.type
_entity_poly.pdbx_seq_one_letter_code
_entity_poly.pdbx_strand_id
1 'polypeptide(L)'
;MTNTQPRKEISSDFLSQYEHICALQGLVPLPAVRTSLKMGTLGFNADRLRLLDWVPLLSALRINKTLPCVSIRSTFQPSLQDTFCFFSYGLPGKSY
;
A
#
# COMPACT_ATOMS: atom_id res chain seq x y z
N MET A 1 26.79 24.35 2.79
CA MET A 1 25.95 23.80 3.88
C MET A 1 24.94 22.86 3.24
N THR A 2 25.25 21.56 3.20
CA THR A 2 24.32 20.56 2.66
C THR A 2 23.20 20.36 3.68
N ASN A 3 22.00 20.80 3.29
CA ASN A 3 20.79 20.79 4.10
C ASN A 3 20.37 19.34 4.38
N THR A 4 20.93 18.72 5.41
CA THR A 4 20.47 17.45 5.96
C THR A 4 19.16 17.72 6.68
N GLN A 5 18.06 17.75 5.91
CA GLN A 5 16.73 17.78 6.50
C GLN A 5 16.64 16.61 7.48
N PRO A 6 16.32 16.87 8.76
CA PRO A 6 16.26 15.81 9.75
C PRO A 6 15.18 14.86 9.28
N ARG A 7 15.56 13.62 8.96
CA ARG A 7 14.69 12.55 8.44
C ARG A 7 13.41 12.31 9.25
N LYS A 8 13.35 12.83 10.48
CA LYS A 8 12.16 12.89 11.35
C LYS A 8 11.10 13.91 10.88
N GLU A 9 11.50 15.08 10.40
CA GLU A 9 10.57 16.08 9.83
C GLU A 9 9.92 15.56 8.56
N ILE A 10 10.69 14.91 7.68
CA ILE A 10 10.17 14.28 6.46
C ILE A 10 9.04 13.29 6.78
N SER A 11 9.19 12.50 7.86
CA SER A 11 8.14 11.59 8.30
C SER A 11 6.94 12.31 8.93
N SER A 12 7.15 13.36 9.74
CA SER A 12 6.02 14.08 10.34
C SER A 12 5.20 14.85 9.32
N ASP A 13 5.86 15.42 8.31
CA ASP A 13 5.20 16.22 7.28
C ASP A 13 4.29 15.36 6.41
N PHE A 14 4.78 14.17 5.99
CA PHE A 14 3.94 13.22 5.26
C PHE A 14 2.74 12.77 6.08
N LEU A 15 2.96 12.44 7.36
CA LEU A 15 1.89 11.93 8.22
C LEU A 15 0.79 12.98 8.41
N SER A 16 1.19 14.22 8.68
CA SER A 16 0.26 15.34 8.88
C SER A 16 -0.56 15.60 7.62
N GLN A 17 0.08 15.56 6.45
CA GLN A 17 -0.60 15.72 5.17
C GLN A 17 -1.57 14.57 4.87
N TYR A 18 -1.17 13.32 5.17
CA TYR A 18 -2.04 12.16 5.01
C TYR A 18 -3.24 12.22 5.96
N GLU A 19 -3.05 12.57 7.24
CA GLU A 19 -4.15 12.77 8.19
C GLU A 19 -5.13 13.84 7.72
N HIS A 20 -4.62 14.95 7.17
CA HIS A 20 -5.45 16.00 6.61
C HIS A 20 -6.28 15.51 5.40
N ILE A 21 -5.68 14.78 4.46
CA ILE A 21 -6.40 14.23 3.30
C ILE A 21 -7.44 13.19 3.74
N CYS A 22 -7.11 12.34 4.71
CA CYS A 22 -8.06 11.40 5.29
C CYS A 22 -9.26 12.14 5.91
N ALA A 23 -9.03 13.20 6.68
CA ALA A 23 -10.09 14.01 7.27
C ALA A 23 -11.01 14.64 6.22
N LEU A 24 -10.44 15.14 5.11
CA LEU A 24 -11.21 15.69 3.99
C LEU A 24 -12.09 14.65 3.27
N GLN A 25 -11.64 13.39 3.24
CA GLN A 25 -12.37 12.30 2.60
C GLN A 25 -13.27 11.52 3.58
N GLY A 26 -13.33 11.92 4.85
CA GLY A 26 -14.09 11.21 5.88
C GLY A 26 -13.51 9.82 6.22
N LEU A 27 -12.22 9.62 5.96
CA LEU A 27 -11.51 8.36 6.21
C LEU A 27 -10.64 8.47 7.46
N VAL A 28 -10.45 7.35 8.16
CA VAL A 28 -9.62 7.31 9.36
C VAL A 28 -8.19 6.97 8.95
N PRO A 29 -7.17 7.76 9.36
CA PRO A 29 -5.78 7.48 9.03
C PRO A 29 -5.36 6.13 9.60
N LEU A 30 -4.87 5.27 8.72
CA LEU A 30 -4.56 3.89 9.07
C LEU A 30 -3.34 3.82 10.02
N PRO A 31 -3.45 3.14 11.16
CA PRO A 31 -2.32 2.97 12.08
C PRO A 31 -1.16 2.21 11.43
N ALA A 32 -1.47 1.33 10.46
CA ALA A 32 -0.47 0.65 9.64
C ALA A 32 0.41 1.66 8.88
N VAL A 33 -0.17 2.71 8.31
CA VAL A 33 0.56 3.77 7.59
C VAL A 33 1.44 4.54 8.57
N ARG A 34 0.90 4.93 9.74
CA ARG A 34 1.65 5.65 10.79
C ARG A 34 2.88 4.87 11.29
N THR A 35 2.72 3.58 11.52
CA THR A 35 3.80 2.70 12.02
C THR A 35 4.76 2.23 10.93
N SER A 36 4.29 2.18 9.68
CA SER A 36 5.10 1.78 8.52
C SER A 36 6.08 2.85 8.05
N LEU A 37 5.88 4.10 8.46
CA LEU A 37 6.74 5.21 8.10
C LEU A 37 8.00 5.17 8.98
N LYS A 38 9.08 4.61 8.43
CA LYS A 38 10.36 4.49 9.14
C LYS A 38 11.47 5.07 8.28
N MET A 39 12.22 6.01 8.85
CA MET A 39 13.41 6.60 8.23
C MET A 39 13.18 7.19 6.81
N GLY A 40 11.99 7.76 6.56
CA GLY A 40 11.64 8.32 5.25
C GLY A 40 11.22 7.28 4.20
N THR A 41 11.09 6.00 4.58
CA THR A 41 10.52 4.97 3.71
C THR A 41 9.14 4.59 4.22
N LEU A 42 8.14 4.59 3.34
CA LEU A 42 6.79 4.16 3.66
C LEU A 42 6.59 2.71 3.25
N GLY A 43 6.33 1.80 4.20
CA GLY A 43 6.28 0.35 3.93
C GLY A 43 5.02 -0.36 4.44
N PHE A 44 3.94 -0.44 3.68
CA PHE A 44 2.67 -1.02 4.12
C PHE A 44 2.26 -2.28 3.34
N ASN A 45 1.26 -2.98 3.87
CA ASN A 45 0.68 -4.17 3.26
C ASN A 45 -0.61 -3.82 2.51
N ALA A 46 -0.64 -4.08 1.21
CA ALA A 46 -1.77 -3.82 0.32
C ALA A 46 -3.05 -4.56 0.77
N ASP A 47 -2.92 -5.79 1.29
CA ASP A 47 -4.09 -6.62 1.64
C ASP A 47 -4.83 -6.12 2.88
N ARG A 48 -4.15 -5.29 3.70
CA ARG A 48 -4.73 -4.69 4.90
C ARG A 48 -5.49 -3.40 4.61
N LEU A 49 -5.40 -2.89 3.37
CA LEU A 49 -6.04 -1.65 2.95
C LEU A 49 -7.35 -1.96 2.22
N ARG A 50 -8.43 -1.28 2.57
CA ARG A 50 -9.66 -1.36 1.78
C ARG A 50 -9.52 -0.49 0.53
N LEU A 51 -10.29 -0.79 -0.52
CA LEU A 51 -10.28 -0.04 -1.77
C LEU A 51 -10.43 1.48 -1.55
N LEU A 52 -11.28 1.87 -0.60
CA LEU A 52 -11.51 3.27 -0.24
C LEU A 52 -10.29 3.93 0.41
N ASP A 53 -9.50 3.17 1.17
CA ASP A 53 -8.31 3.68 1.86
C ASP A 53 -7.16 3.99 0.89
N TRP A 54 -7.19 3.42 -0.32
CA TRP A 54 -6.21 3.72 -1.36
C TRP A 54 -6.34 5.15 -1.90
N VAL A 55 -7.54 5.72 -1.92
CA VAL A 55 -7.78 7.07 -2.46
C VAL A 55 -7.00 8.16 -1.70
N PRO A 56 -7.12 8.29 -0.36
CA PRO A 56 -6.36 9.29 0.38
C PRO A 56 -4.87 8.97 0.41
N LEU A 57 -4.52 7.67 0.40
CA LEU A 57 -3.12 7.22 0.44
C LEU A 57 -2.38 7.57 -0.85
N LEU A 58 -2.95 7.27 -2.01
CA LEU A 58 -2.38 7.64 -3.30
C LEU A 58 -2.38 9.16 -3.50
N SER A 59 -3.40 9.86 -3.01
CA SER A 59 -3.45 11.33 -3.05
C SER A 59 -2.33 11.95 -2.21
N ALA A 60 -2.09 11.44 -1.00
CA ALA A 60 -1.00 11.87 -0.14
C ALA A 60 0.37 11.59 -0.78
N LEU A 61 0.55 10.40 -1.37
CA LEU A 61 1.77 10.03 -2.09
C LEU A 61 2.02 10.90 -3.32
N ARG A 62 0.97 11.26 -4.06
CA ARG A 62 1.07 12.13 -5.24
C ARG A 62 1.54 13.54 -4.88
N ILE A 63 1.04 14.08 -3.76
CA ILE A 63 1.40 15.43 -3.32
C ILE A 63 2.77 15.40 -2.61
N ASN A 64 3.08 14.31 -1.92
CA ASN A 64 4.30 14.22 -1.16
C ASN A 64 5.54 14.00 -2.04
N LYS A 65 6.48 14.96 -2.00
CA LYS A 65 7.78 14.87 -2.68
C LYS A 65 8.96 14.60 -1.74
N THR A 66 8.69 14.42 -0.45
CA THR A 66 9.73 14.26 0.58
C THR A 66 10.09 12.80 0.85
N LEU A 67 9.21 11.85 0.48
CA LEU A 67 9.45 10.41 0.64
C LEU A 67 10.43 9.90 -0.43
N PRO A 68 11.65 9.48 -0.07
CA PRO A 68 12.58 8.89 -1.02
C PRO A 68 12.13 7.54 -1.59
N CYS A 69 11.34 6.75 -0.85
CA CYS A 69 10.93 5.42 -1.29
C CYS A 69 9.61 4.97 -0.66
N VAL A 70 8.82 4.22 -1.43
CA VAL A 70 7.57 3.59 -0.99
C VAL A 70 7.65 2.10 -1.34
N SER A 71 7.46 1.25 -0.34
CA SER A 71 7.39 -0.19 -0.49
C SER A 71 5.97 -0.66 -0.23
N ILE A 72 5.36 -1.26 -1.25
CA ILE A 72 4.05 -1.89 -1.17
C ILE A 72 4.29 -3.39 -1.20
N ARG A 73 3.82 -4.10 -0.19
CA ARG A 73 3.89 -5.57 -0.12
C ARG A 73 2.48 -6.13 -0.11
N SER A 74 2.27 -7.26 -0.75
CA SER A 74 1.09 -8.09 -0.53
C SER A 74 1.60 -9.38 0.14
N THR A 75 0.95 -9.76 1.24
CA THR A 75 1.12 -11.06 1.89
C THR A 75 -0.01 -12.01 1.51
N PHE A 76 -0.75 -11.72 0.44
CA PHE A 76 -1.74 -12.63 -0.10
C PHE A 76 -1.01 -13.92 -0.49
N GLN A 77 -1.11 -14.93 0.37
CA GLN A 77 -0.83 -16.29 -0.03
C GLN A 77 -2.10 -16.78 -0.71
N PRO A 78 -2.10 -17.00 -2.03
CA PRO A 78 -3.07 -17.90 -2.60
C PRO A 78 -2.86 -19.23 -1.86
N SER A 79 -3.76 -19.57 -0.94
CA SER A 79 -3.82 -20.92 -0.44
C SER A 79 -3.85 -21.83 -1.68
N LEU A 80 -3.04 -22.87 -1.65
CA LEU A 80 -2.75 -23.82 -2.74
C LEU A 80 -3.98 -24.56 -3.29
N GLN A 81 -5.20 -24.06 -3.06
CA GLN A 81 -6.48 -24.70 -3.33
C GLN A 81 -7.19 -24.15 -4.58
N ASP A 82 -6.78 -23.01 -5.15
CA ASP A 82 -7.42 -22.45 -6.36
C ASP A 82 -6.50 -22.40 -7.59
N THR A 83 -5.37 -23.11 -7.57
CA THR A 83 -4.69 -23.53 -8.81
C THR A 83 -5.38 -24.76 -9.43
N PHE A 84 -6.65 -25.01 -9.11
CA PHE A 84 -7.55 -25.63 -10.06
C PHE A 84 -8.11 -24.53 -10.95
N CYS A 85 -7.20 -23.90 -11.72
CA CYS A 85 -7.59 -23.41 -13.03
C CYS A 85 -8.29 -24.60 -13.68
N PHE A 86 -9.60 -24.46 -13.86
CA PHE A 86 -10.42 -25.32 -14.68
C PHE A 86 -9.72 -25.50 -16.04
N PHE A 87 -8.88 -26.52 -16.18
CA PHE A 87 -8.81 -27.30 -17.40
C PHE A 87 -10.09 -28.15 -17.46
N SER A 88 -11.24 -27.49 -17.44
CA SER A 88 -12.52 -28.06 -17.86
C SER A 88 -12.95 -27.42 -19.18
N TYR A 89 -11.99 -27.28 -20.08
CA TYR A 89 -12.26 -27.17 -21.50
C TYR A 89 -11.39 -28.22 -22.22
N GLY A 90 -11.78 -29.49 -22.15
CA GLY A 90 -11.16 -30.53 -22.98
C GLY A 90 -11.13 -31.96 -22.44
N LEU A 91 -12.28 -32.59 -22.19
CA LEU A 91 -12.46 -33.98 -22.61
C LEU A 91 -13.46 -33.91 -23.78
N PRO A 92 -13.15 -34.48 -24.97
CA PRO A 92 -13.22 -35.93 -25.10
C PRO A 92 -12.24 -36.57 -26.13
N GLY A 93 -11.80 -37.80 -25.87
CA GLY A 93 -11.28 -38.72 -26.89
C GLY A 93 -9.90 -39.29 -26.56
N LYS A 94 -9.58 -40.57 -26.79
CA LYS A 94 -10.30 -41.72 -27.36
C LYS A 94 -9.70 -42.98 -26.72
N SER A 95 -10.53 -43.99 -26.47
CA SER A 95 -10.06 -45.37 -26.35
C SER A 95 -9.71 -45.88 -27.76
N TYR A 96 -8.46 -46.31 -27.94
CA TYR A 96 -8.06 -47.31 -28.93
C TYR A 96 -7.57 -48.54 -28.17
#